data_AF-A0A966MSZ0-F1
#
_entry.id   AF-A0A966MSZ0-F1
#
_cell.length_a   1.000
_cell.length_b   1.000
_cell.length_c   1.000
_cell.angle_alpha   90.00
_cell.angle_beta   90.00
_cell.angle_gamma   90.00
#
_symmetry.space_group_name_H-M   'P 1'
#
loop_
_entity.id
_entity.type
_entity.pdbx_description
1 polymer ?
#
loop_
_entity_poly.entity_id
_entity_poly.type
_entity_poly.pdbx_seq_one_letter_code
_entity_poly.pdbx_strand_id
1 'polypeptide(L)'
;MRTVYYTASSLDGYIADERHAIDWLMQFPDDGHSSYPEFIARIGALCMGSHTYEWMWQHHIGPEAAEPMAWPYAQPTWVFSSRDLPRRPDSDVRFARGDVRRSRELKTHVGCA
;
A
#
# COMPACT_ATOMS: atom_id res chain seq x y z
N MET A 1 4.70 -12.17 16.61
CA MET A 1 4.24 -11.55 15.35
C MET A 1 3.68 -10.17 15.66
N ARG A 2 4.08 -9.12 14.92
CA ARG A 2 3.67 -7.73 15.14
C ARG A 2 2.95 -7.23 13.90
N THR A 3 1.83 -6.55 14.08
CA THR A 3 1.16 -5.78 13.02
C THR A 3 1.45 -4.31 13.28
N VAL A 4 1.91 -3.58 12.26
CA VAL A 4 2.24 -2.16 12.35
C VAL A 4 1.39 -1.40 11.34
N TYR A 5 0.77 -0.32 11.79
CA TYR A 5 0.16 0.68 10.92
C TYR A 5 1.16 1.82 10.76
N TYR A 6 1.59 2.07 9.53
CA TYR A 6 2.55 3.11 9.17
C TYR A 6 1.91 3.99 8.10
N THR A 7 1.76 5.28 8.37
CA THR A 7 1.10 6.23 7.46
C THR A 7 1.59 7.65 7.71
N ALA A 8 1.41 8.53 6.73
CA ALA A 8 1.48 9.97 6.91
C ALA A 8 0.08 10.50 7.25
N SER A 9 0.01 11.53 8.08
CA SER A 9 -1.23 12.25 8.37
C SER A 9 -0.97 13.74 8.46
N SER A 10 -2.00 14.53 8.17
CA SER A 10 -2.05 15.94 8.54
C SER A 10 -1.98 16.08 10.07
N LEU A 11 -1.75 17.31 10.53
CA LEU A 11 -1.66 17.63 11.96
C LEU A 11 -2.96 17.34 12.72
N ASP A 12 -4.10 17.52 12.06
CA ASP A 12 -5.45 17.24 12.56
C ASP A 12 -5.90 15.78 12.35
N GLY A 13 -5.02 14.91 11.82
CA GLY A 13 -5.21 13.46 11.82
C GLY A 13 -5.89 12.87 10.59
N TYR A 14 -5.98 13.62 9.48
CA TYR A 14 -6.50 13.14 8.20
C TYR A 14 -5.37 12.63 7.30
N ILE A 15 -5.65 11.62 6.47
CA ILE A 15 -4.67 11.05 5.53
C ILE A 15 -4.89 11.58 4.13
N ALA A 16 -6.15 11.62 3.70
CA ALA A 16 -6.58 12.13 2.41
C ALA A 16 -7.58 13.27 2.63
N ASP A 17 -7.66 14.15 1.64
CA ASP A 17 -8.66 15.21 1.61
C ASP A 17 -10.06 14.67 1.24
N GLU A 18 -11.04 15.58 1.16
CA GLU A 18 -12.42 15.26 0.80
C GLU A 18 -12.59 14.70 -0.62
N ARG A 19 -11.56 14.86 -1.48
CA ARG A 19 -11.52 14.33 -2.84
C ARG A 19 -10.76 13.01 -2.93
N HIS A 20 -10.38 12.43 -1.79
CA HIS A 20 -9.54 11.23 -1.69
C HIS A 20 -8.13 11.42 -2.28
N ALA A 21 -7.64 12.67 -2.35
CA ALA A 21 -6.31 13.00 -2.82
C ALA A 21 -5.33 13.20 -1.65
N ILE A 22 -4.04 13.06 -1.96
CA ILE A 22 -2.93 13.30 -1.03
C ILE A 22 -2.00 14.40 -1.53
N ASP A 23 -2.51 15.31 -2.37
CA ASP A 23 -1.73 16.40 -2.98
C ASP A 23 -1.04 17.27 -1.91
N TRP A 24 -1.69 17.46 -0.76
CA TRP A 24 -1.14 18.14 0.40
C TRP A 24 0.17 17.51 0.90
N LEU A 25 0.35 16.21 0.72
CA LEU A 25 1.55 15.46 1.09
C LEU A 25 2.60 15.50 -0.04
N MET A 26 2.16 15.43 -1.30
CA MET A 26 3.04 15.36 -2.47
C MET A 26 3.87 16.63 -2.72
N GLN A 27 3.48 17.76 -2.13
CA GLN A 27 4.26 19.01 -2.22
C GLN A 27 5.56 18.98 -1.40
N PHE A 28 5.75 17.99 -0.52
CA PHE A 28 6.97 17.85 0.27
C PHE A 28 7.94 16.92 -0.47
N PRO A 29 9.10 17.42 -0.92
CA PRO A 29 10.09 16.58 -1.58
C PRO A 29 10.65 15.55 -0.58
N ASP A 30 10.96 14.35 -1.07
CA ASP A 30 11.79 13.41 -0.30
C ASP A 30 13.21 13.99 -0.21
N ASP A 31 13.58 14.46 0.96
CA ASP A 31 14.90 15.00 1.26
C ASP A 31 15.92 13.91 1.62
N GLY A 32 15.53 12.64 1.52
CA GLY A 32 16.37 11.49 1.85
C GLY A 32 16.48 11.22 3.36
N HIS A 33 15.75 11.96 4.20
CA HIS A 33 15.70 11.74 5.65
C HIS A 33 14.51 10.88 6.09
N SER A 34 13.75 10.33 5.15
CA SER A 34 12.64 9.42 5.43
C SER A 34 13.12 8.12 6.09
N SER A 35 12.51 7.74 7.21
CA SER A 35 12.72 6.43 7.84
C SER A 35 12.06 5.27 7.08
N TYR A 36 11.31 5.56 6.01
CA TYR A 36 10.50 4.58 5.31
C TYR A 36 11.31 3.42 4.68
N PRO A 37 12.45 3.66 3.99
CA PRO A 37 13.23 2.58 3.38
C PRO A 37 13.71 1.54 4.41
N GLU A 38 14.20 1.98 5.57
CA GLU A 38 14.63 1.08 6.65
C GLU A 38 13.44 0.35 7.29
N PHE A 39 12.30 1.02 7.42
CA PHE A 39 11.08 0.43 7.94
C PHE A 39 10.58 -0.69 7.02
N ILE A 40 10.37 -0.40 5.73
CA ILE A 40 9.75 -1.34 4.80
C ILE A 40 10.62 -2.59 4.58
N ALA A 41 11.96 -2.45 4.61
CA ALA A 41 12.88 -3.58 4.50
C ALA A 41 12.69 -4.67 5.58
N ARG A 42 12.08 -4.30 6.72
CA ARG A 42 11.81 -5.22 7.84
C ARG A 42 10.40 -5.81 7.81
N ILE A 43 9.56 -5.37 6.88
CA ILE A 43 8.19 -5.83 6.72
C ILE A 43 8.17 -7.07 5.83
N GLY A 44 7.48 -8.12 6.28
CA GLY A 44 7.36 -9.38 5.53
C GLY A 44 6.14 -9.46 4.59
N ALA A 45 5.12 -8.62 4.83
CA ALA A 45 3.91 -8.56 4.00
C ALA A 45 3.21 -7.21 4.20
N LEU A 46 2.57 -6.70 3.15
CA LEU A 46 1.73 -5.50 3.21
C LEU A 46 0.24 -5.86 3.17
N CYS A 47 -0.56 -5.01 3.79
CA CYS A 47 -2.01 -5.01 3.71
C CYS A 47 -2.49 -3.60 3.42
N MET A 48 -3.39 -3.43 2.45
CA MET A 48 -4.04 -2.15 2.19
C MET A 48 -5.50 -2.34 1.77
N GLY A 49 -6.27 -1.26 1.83
CA GLY A 49 -7.65 -1.23 1.32
C GLY A 49 -7.70 -0.93 -0.17
N SER A 50 -8.88 -1.10 -0.77
CA SER A 50 -9.13 -0.80 -2.18
C SER A 50 -8.79 0.63 -2.57
N HIS A 51 -9.15 1.62 -1.73
CA HIS A 51 -8.94 3.03 -2.03
C HIS A 51 -7.46 3.38 -2.17
N THR A 52 -6.61 2.86 -1.26
CA THR A 52 -5.16 3.03 -1.36
C THR A 52 -4.61 2.42 -2.65
N TYR A 53 -5.06 1.20 -2.98
CA TYR A 53 -4.62 0.50 -4.18
C TYR A 53 -5.05 1.22 -5.47
N GLU A 54 -6.30 1.67 -5.55
CA GLU A 54 -6.81 2.41 -6.71
C GLU A 54 -6.14 3.76 -6.87
N TRP A 55 -5.85 4.45 -5.76
CA TRP A 55 -5.07 5.68 -5.81
C TRP A 55 -3.70 5.41 -6.42
N MET A 56 -2.99 4.37 -5.96
CA MET A 56 -1.71 3.97 -6.57
C MET A 56 -1.89 3.60 -8.05
N TRP A 57 -2.97 2.89 -8.41
CA TRP A 57 -3.27 2.52 -9.79
C TRP A 57 -3.43 3.73 -10.70
N GLN A 58 -4.22 4.72 -10.28
CA GLN A 58 -4.51 5.91 -11.08
C GLN A 58 -3.28 6.82 -11.23
N HIS A 59 -2.42 6.90 -10.20
CA HIS A 59 -1.35 7.89 -10.17
C HIS A 59 0.02 7.34 -10.55
N HIS A 60 0.29 6.05 -10.31
CA HIS A 60 1.65 5.51 -10.38
C HIS A 60 1.79 4.14 -11.04
N ILE A 61 0.86 3.20 -10.93
CA ILE A 61 1.12 1.82 -11.38
C ILE A 61 0.23 1.37 -12.54
N GLY A 62 -0.86 2.08 -12.81
CA GLY A 62 -1.75 1.81 -13.92
C GLY A 62 -1.14 2.26 -15.26
N PRO A 63 -1.58 1.65 -16.38
CA PRO A 63 -1.08 2.01 -17.71
C PRO A 63 -1.43 3.44 -18.14
N GLU A 64 -2.45 4.03 -17.51
CA GLU A 64 -2.94 5.40 -17.79
C GLU A 64 -2.44 6.44 -16.78
N ALA A 65 -1.58 6.04 -15.84
CA ALA A 65 -1.00 6.96 -14.87
C ALA A 65 -0.16 8.04 -15.56
N ALA A 66 -0.18 9.27 -15.03
CA ALA A 66 0.62 10.37 -15.56
C ALA A 66 2.13 10.10 -15.44
N GLU A 67 2.55 9.47 -14.34
CA GLU A 67 3.94 9.08 -14.08
C GLU A 67 4.00 7.60 -13.70
N PRO A 68 3.92 6.69 -14.69
CA PRO A 68 3.89 5.26 -14.43
C PRO A 68 5.25 4.76 -13.96
N MET A 69 5.26 4.02 -12.86
CA MET A 69 6.43 3.40 -12.25
C MET A 69 6.23 1.89 -12.09
N ALA A 70 7.32 1.15 -11.86
CA ALA A 70 7.26 -0.25 -11.47
C ALA A 70 6.51 -0.43 -10.13
N TRP A 71 5.98 -1.62 -9.89
CA TRP A 71 5.39 -1.92 -8.58
C TRP A 71 6.44 -1.69 -7.46
N PRO A 72 6.16 -0.84 -6.44
CA PRO A 72 7.20 -0.33 -5.54
C PRO A 72 7.58 -1.28 -4.40
N TYR A 73 6.88 -2.41 -4.23
CA TYR A 73 7.06 -3.30 -3.08
C TYR A 73 7.61 -4.66 -3.50
N ALA A 74 8.68 -5.10 -2.84
CA ALA A 74 9.21 -6.46 -3.00
C ALA A 74 8.39 -7.50 -2.23
N GLN A 75 7.69 -7.07 -1.19
CA GLN A 75 6.89 -7.93 -0.32
C GLN A 75 5.55 -8.32 -0.96
N PRO A 76 5.01 -9.51 -0.64
CA PRO A 76 3.65 -9.86 -0.99
C PRO A 76 2.66 -8.87 -0.37
N THR A 77 1.70 -8.42 -1.17
CA THR A 77 0.75 -7.38 -0.78
C THR A 77 -0.69 -7.86 -0.90
N TRP A 78 -1.44 -7.80 0.20
CA TRP A 78 -2.86 -8.10 0.21
C TRP A 78 -3.69 -6.82 0.07
N VAL A 79 -4.58 -6.81 -0.90
CA VAL A 79 -5.53 -5.72 -1.13
C VAL A 79 -6.91 -6.22 -0.73
N PHE A 80 -7.48 -5.61 0.31
CA PHE A 80 -8.82 -5.91 0.77
C PHE A 80 -9.83 -5.12 -0.05
N SER A 81 -10.62 -5.82 -0.85
CA SER A 81 -11.60 -5.22 -1.75
C SER A 81 -12.80 -6.14 -1.93
N SER A 82 -14.01 -5.57 -1.92
CA SER A 82 -15.23 -6.25 -2.37
C SER A 82 -15.46 -6.15 -3.88
N ARG A 83 -14.58 -5.44 -4.60
CA ARG A 83 -14.62 -5.20 -6.04
C ARG A 83 -13.47 -5.90 -6.72
N ASP A 84 -13.65 -6.24 -7.99
CA ASP A 84 -12.57 -6.72 -8.84
C ASP A 84 -11.75 -5.53 -9.32
N LEU A 85 -10.45 -5.56 -9.06
CA LEU A 85 -9.52 -4.49 -9.35
C LEU A 85 -8.44 -5.01 -10.30
N PRO A 86 -7.91 -4.14 -11.19
CA PRO A 86 -6.87 -4.54 -12.12
C PRO A 86 -5.57 -4.85 -11.37
N ARG A 87 -4.72 -5.73 -11.92
CA ARG A 87 -3.43 -6.14 -11.33
C ARG A 87 -2.35 -6.09 -12.38
N ARG A 88 -1.15 -5.63 -12.00
CA ARG A 88 0.01 -5.73 -12.88
C ARG A 88 0.64 -7.12 -12.86
N PRO A 89 1.13 -7.63 -14.00
CA PRO A 89 1.82 -8.92 -14.06
C PRO A 89 3.08 -9.01 -13.18
N ASP A 90 3.78 -7.90 -12.96
CA ASP A 90 5.03 -7.80 -12.18
C ASP A 90 4.80 -7.61 -10.67
N SER A 91 3.56 -7.67 -10.19
CA SER A 91 3.20 -7.44 -8.78
C SER A 91 2.77 -8.74 -8.06
N ASP A 92 3.32 -9.03 -6.87
CA ASP A 92 2.76 -10.06 -5.96
C ASP A 92 1.59 -9.47 -5.14
N VAL A 93 0.54 -9.07 -5.87
CA VAL A 93 -0.70 -8.54 -5.31
C VAL A 93 -1.77 -9.62 -5.27
N ARG A 94 -2.34 -9.80 -4.07
CA ARG A 94 -3.37 -10.80 -3.76
C ARG A 94 -4.63 -10.08 -3.28
N PHE A 95 -5.73 -10.22 -4.01
CA PHE A 95 -7.01 -9.64 -3.59
C PHE A 95 -7.68 -10.54 -2.56
N ALA A 96 -8.04 -9.95 -1.41
CA ALA A 96 -8.76 -10.62 -0.34
C ALA A 96 -10.14 -10.00 -0.13
N ARG A 97 -11.11 -10.86 0.17
CA ARG A 97 -12.50 -10.49 0.49
C ARG A 97 -12.86 -11.00 1.89
N GLY A 98 -13.61 -10.21 2.65
CA GLY A 98 -14.14 -10.61 3.96
C GLY A 98 -13.31 -10.16 5.17
N ASP A 99 -13.44 -10.88 6.28
CA ASP A 99 -12.90 -10.50 7.59
C ASP A 99 -11.36 -10.56 7.65
N VAL A 100 -10.72 -9.44 7.98
CA VAL A 100 -9.27 -9.29 8.17
C VAL A 100 -8.71 -10.22 9.25
N ARG A 101 -9.52 -10.69 10.21
CA ARG A 101 -9.09 -11.67 11.22
C ARG A 101 -8.99 -13.08 10.63
N ARG A 102 -9.75 -13.38 9.57
CA ARG A 102 -9.80 -14.68 8.91
C ARG A 102 -8.75 -14.85 7.81
N SER A 103 -8.07 -13.79 7.39
CA SER A 103 -6.90 -13.88 6.49
C SER A 103 -5.71 -14.50 7.25
N ARG A 104 -5.82 -15.80 7.54
CA ARG A 104 -4.72 -16.64 8.04
C ARG A 104 -3.54 -16.63 7.07
N GLU A 105 -3.79 -16.39 5.78
CA GLU A 105 -2.78 -16.34 4.71
C GLU A 105 -1.69 -15.30 4.93
N LEU A 106 -2.04 -14.15 5.53
CA LEU A 106 -1.06 -13.13 5.93
C LEU A 106 -0.09 -13.63 7.01
N LYS A 107 -0.54 -14.58 7.83
CA LYS A 107 0.21 -15.11 8.97
C LYS A 107 1.12 -16.28 8.57
N THR A 108 0.78 -16.99 7.50
CA THR A 108 1.49 -18.22 7.10
C THR A 108 2.65 -17.96 6.13
N HIS A 109 2.63 -16.86 5.38
CA HIS A 109 3.66 -16.55 4.37
C HIS A 109 4.85 -15.72 4.87
N VAL A 110 4.72 -15.07 6.02
CA VAL A 110 5.86 -14.42 6.69
C VAL A 110 6.61 -15.52 7.44
N GLY A 111 7.35 -16.33 6.68
CA GLY A 111 8.09 -17.48 7.18
C GLY A 111 9.04 -17.09 8.30
N CYS A 112 8.94 -17.83 9.40
CA CYS A 112 10.05 -18.09 10.29
C CYS A 112 11.23 -18.60 9.45
N ALA A 113 12.36 -17.90 9.55
CA ALA A 113 13.68 -18.51 9.61
C ALA A 113 14.25 -18.12 10.98
#